data_AF-A0A3D5MPE7-F1
#
_entry.id   AF-A0A3D5MPE7-F1
#
_cell.length_a   1.000
_cell.length_b   1.000
_cell.length_c   1.000
_cell.angle_alpha   90.00
_cell.angle_beta   90.00
_cell.angle_gamma   90.00
#
_symmetry.space_group_name_H-M   'P 1'
#
loop_
_entity.id
_entity.type
_entity.pdbx_description
1 polymer ?
#
loop_
_entity_poly.entity_id
_entity_poly.type
_entity_poly.pdbx_seq_one_letter_code
_entity_poly.pdbx_strand_id
1 'polypeptide(L)'
;MWLVGMVIAALLLGTFRLTTRYEYGPRSRRLLGLALGASVAVGFLLADLWLFPDLSGGYLVLAAAGLTLPVFVVLALVVTELLRLRKQELFSREISALRAREMELEKTLEDVDRRVRNELRRREEAERAARTLARDLEVHRERVERWQREGGAARIRSIKVEEWERELRSLDPAGLRERRARLERELREVADPDRRAQLEVQMSLAVLAASGDADRPRSVMRDVEQAVSEAAKERREVEAELGRVRAELTLWQGRLREFLSKEIELD
;
A
#
# COMPACT_ATOMS: atom_id res chain seq x y z
N MET A 1 47.66 9.95 41.02
CA MET A 1 46.98 11.25 40.83
C MET A 1 46.00 11.26 39.65
N TRP A 2 46.38 10.79 38.45
CA TRP A 2 45.48 10.79 37.27
C TRP A 2 44.16 10.01 37.45
N LEU A 3 44.20 8.82 38.06
CA LEU A 3 42.99 8.01 38.34
C LEU A 3 42.01 8.70 39.29
N VAL A 4 42.53 9.31 40.37
CA VAL A 4 41.72 10.06 41.34
C VAL A 4 41.06 11.27 40.65
N GLY A 5 41.80 11.98 39.79
CA GLY A 5 41.27 13.07 38.99
C GLY A 5 40.17 12.62 38.01
N MET A 6 40.32 11.47 37.35
CA MET A 6 39.27 10.90 36.48
C MET A 6 38.01 10.52 37.26
N VAL A 7 38.15 9.90 38.42
CA VAL A 7 37.00 9.52 39.26
C VAL A 7 36.25 10.76 39.72
N ILE A 8 36.96 11.79 40.19
CA ILE A 8 36.35 13.06 40.58
C ILE A 8 35.66 13.72 39.38
N ALA A 9 36.30 13.76 38.21
CA ALA A 9 35.69 14.30 37.00
C ALA A 9 34.43 13.53 36.57
N ALA A 10 34.45 12.19 36.65
CA ALA A 10 33.29 11.36 36.34
C ALA A 10 32.14 11.58 37.32
N LEU A 11 32.44 11.77 38.61
CA LEU A 11 31.45 12.12 39.63
C LEU A 11 30.82 13.48 39.37
N LEU A 12 31.63 14.50 39.08
CA LEU A 12 31.16 15.84 38.76
C LEU A 12 30.32 15.86 37.48
N LEU A 13 30.73 15.12 36.44
CA LEU A 13 29.98 15.00 35.20
C LEU A 13 28.66 14.24 35.43
N GLY A 14 28.69 13.19 36.25
CA GLY A 14 27.53 12.38 36.62
C GLY A 14 26.50 13.17 37.40
N THR A 15 26.93 13.91 38.42
CA THR A 15 26.05 14.79 39.20
C THR A 15 25.50 15.92 38.34
N PHE A 16 26.34 16.57 37.52
CA PHE A 16 25.90 17.61 36.59
C PHE A 16 24.83 17.10 35.62
N ARG A 17 25.01 15.91 35.04
CA ARG A 17 24.02 15.30 34.13
C ARG A 17 22.73 14.93 34.85
N LEU A 18 22.81 14.46 36.09
CA LEU A 18 21.64 14.15 36.92
C LEU A 18 20.85 15.42 37.28
N THR A 19 21.51 16.56 37.49
CA THR A 19 20.83 17.80 37.92
C THR A 19 20.28 18.63 36.77
N THR A 20 20.90 18.60 35.57
CA THR A 20 20.57 19.50 34.46
C THR A 20 19.75 18.87 33.34
N ARG A 21 19.64 17.53 33.30
CA ARG A 21 19.01 16.83 32.16
C ARG A 21 17.69 16.16 32.49
N TYR A 22 17.32 16.06 33.76
CA TYR A 22 16.20 15.25 34.22
C TYR A 22 15.33 16.00 35.20
N GLU A 23 14.03 16.08 34.92
CA GLU A 23 13.03 16.52 35.89
C GLU A 23 12.50 15.31 36.65
N TYR A 24 12.57 15.33 37.99
CA TYR A 24 12.22 14.19 38.82
C TYR A 24 10.79 14.31 39.37
N GLY A 25 9.90 13.45 38.88
CA GLY A 25 8.57 13.24 39.41
C GLY A 25 8.52 12.45 40.74
N PRO A 26 7.33 12.22 41.33
CA PRO A 26 7.19 11.65 42.67
C PRO A 26 7.69 10.20 42.79
N ARG A 27 7.57 9.41 41.72
CA ARG A 27 7.98 8.00 41.67
C ARG A 27 9.48 7.86 41.46
N SER A 28 10.08 8.60 40.54
CA SER A 28 11.54 8.66 40.38
C SER A 28 12.26 9.17 41.64
N ARG A 29 11.69 10.15 42.37
CA ARG A 29 12.22 10.58 43.68
C ARG A 29 12.22 9.47 44.73
N ARG A 30 11.18 8.64 44.78
CA ARG A 30 11.14 7.47 45.68
C ARG A 30 12.21 6.45 45.31
N LEU A 31 12.39 6.18 44.01
CA LEU A 31 13.45 5.28 43.53
C LEU A 31 14.85 5.82 43.84
N LEU A 32 15.07 7.13 43.72
CA LEU A 32 16.32 7.77 44.13
C LEU A 32 16.53 7.74 45.65
N GLY A 33 15.46 7.87 46.45
CA GLY A 33 15.54 7.68 47.90
C GLY A 33 15.93 6.26 48.29
N LEU A 34 15.36 5.25 47.60
CA LEU A 34 15.78 3.85 47.75
C LEU A 34 17.23 3.64 47.30
N ALA A 35 17.63 4.27 46.20
CA ALA A 35 19.01 4.24 45.72
C ALA A 35 19.99 4.84 46.72
N LEU A 36 19.60 5.91 47.42
CA LEU A 36 20.38 6.51 48.50
C LEU A 36 20.52 5.54 49.67
N GLY A 37 19.43 4.93 50.14
CA GLY A 37 19.49 3.91 51.20
C GLY A 37 20.37 2.72 50.82
N ALA A 38 20.24 2.22 49.58
CA ALA A 38 21.07 1.14 49.04
C ALA A 38 22.55 1.56 48.94
N SER A 39 22.83 2.80 48.54
CA SER A 39 24.21 3.31 48.45
C SER A 39 24.90 3.40 49.79
N VAL A 40 24.17 3.75 50.85
CA VAL A 40 24.69 3.76 52.23
C VAL A 40 25.03 2.33 52.65
N ALA A 41 24.11 1.38 52.46
CA ALA A 41 24.33 -0.03 52.81
C ALA A 41 25.54 -0.62 52.06
N VAL A 42 25.65 -0.36 50.75
CA VAL A 42 26.78 -0.81 49.93
C VAL A 42 28.09 -0.10 50.33
N GLY A 43 28.04 1.20 50.65
CA GLY A 43 29.19 1.95 51.14
C GLY A 43 29.74 1.40 52.45
N PHE A 44 28.86 1.02 53.39
CA PHE A 44 29.23 0.35 54.63
C PHE A 44 29.80 -1.05 54.38
N LEU A 45 29.16 -1.87 53.53
CA LEU A 45 29.67 -3.20 53.18
C LEU A 45 31.05 -3.15 52.51
N LEU A 46 31.28 -2.19 51.62
CA LEU A 46 32.58 -2.01 50.95
C LEU A 46 33.66 -1.52 51.92
N ALA A 47 33.32 -0.61 52.83
CA ALA A 47 34.25 -0.12 53.84
C ALA A 47 34.65 -1.23 54.82
N ASP A 48 33.67 -1.96 55.34
CA ASP A 48 33.82 -2.98 56.38
C ASP A 48 34.47 -4.27 55.86
N LEU A 49 34.01 -4.83 54.73
CA LEU A 49 34.55 -6.12 54.26
C LEU A 49 35.78 -5.99 53.35
N TRP A 50 35.93 -4.92 52.59
CA TRP A 50 36.87 -4.90 51.45
C TRP A 50 38.02 -3.93 51.59
N LEU A 51 37.78 -2.73 52.10
CA LEU A 51 38.77 -1.64 52.05
C LEU A 51 39.45 -1.39 53.40
N PHE A 52 38.71 -1.47 54.50
CA PHE A 52 39.24 -1.09 55.81
C PHE A 52 38.64 -1.91 56.98
N PRO A 53 38.90 -3.23 57.02
CA PRO A 53 38.32 -4.12 58.04
C PRO A 53 38.79 -3.82 59.48
N ASP A 54 39.96 -3.20 59.64
CA ASP A 54 40.59 -2.96 60.95
C ASP A 54 40.34 -1.55 61.50
N LEU A 55 39.52 -0.73 60.85
CA LEU A 55 39.22 0.63 61.32
C LEU A 55 38.29 0.60 62.55
N SER A 56 38.59 1.44 63.54
CA SER A 56 37.67 1.63 64.67
C SER A 56 36.35 2.25 64.20
N GLY A 57 35.25 1.91 64.86
CA GLY A 57 33.89 2.18 64.36
C GLY A 57 33.63 3.61 63.91
N GLY A 58 34.22 4.62 64.56
CA GLY A 58 34.09 6.02 64.16
C GLY A 58 34.75 6.36 62.80
N TYR A 59 35.93 5.81 62.53
CA TYR A 59 36.61 6.02 61.25
C TYR A 59 36.01 5.19 60.13
N LEU A 60 35.44 4.02 60.45
CA LEU A 60 34.71 3.19 59.49
C LEU A 60 33.46 3.91 58.97
N VAL A 61 32.72 4.59 59.84
CA VAL A 61 31.57 5.43 59.43
C VAL A 61 32.01 6.56 58.49
N LEU A 62 33.16 7.20 58.75
CA LEU A 62 33.73 8.24 57.89
C LEU A 62 34.15 7.69 56.51
N ALA A 63 34.79 6.53 56.47
CA ALA A 63 35.17 5.86 55.22
C ALA A 63 33.94 5.43 54.41
N ALA A 64 32.94 4.84 55.06
CA ALA A 64 31.67 4.45 54.44
C ALA A 64 30.91 5.65 53.88
N ALA A 65 30.89 6.78 54.60
CA ALA A 65 30.29 8.02 54.11
C ALA A 65 30.99 8.54 52.84
N GLY A 66 32.32 8.45 52.78
CA GLY A 66 33.10 8.81 51.58
C GLY A 66 32.82 7.92 50.36
N LEU A 67 32.53 6.63 50.58
CA LEU A 67 32.18 5.68 49.51
C LEU A 67 30.70 5.74 49.10
N THR A 68 29.83 6.22 49.98
CA THR A 68 28.38 6.32 49.71
C THR A 68 28.11 7.24 48.52
N LEU A 69 28.76 8.40 48.46
CA LEU A 69 28.55 9.39 47.40
C LEU A 69 28.85 8.86 45.99
N PRO A 70 30.02 8.24 45.71
CA PRO A 70 30.28 7.68 44.39
C PRO A 70 29.34 6.52 44.03
N VAL A 71 29.02 5.64 45.00
CA VAL A 71 28.07 4.54 44.78
C VAL A 71 26.69 5.10 44.44
N PHE A 72 26.25 6.14 45.15
CA PHE A 72 24.97 6.80 44.91
C PHE A 72 24.89 7.40 43.50
N VAL A 73 25.92 8.13 43.07
CA VAL A 73 25.95 8.75 41.72
C VAL A 73 25.83 7.68 40.63
N VAL A 74 26.55 6.57 40.76
CA VAL A 74 26.47 5.46 39.80
C VAL A 74 25.07 4.84 39.81
N LEU A 75 24.51 4.56 40.98
CA LEU A 75 23.20 3.91 41.09
C LEU A 75 22.07 4.83 40.58
N ALA A 76 22.16 6.13 40.87
CA ALA A 76 21.24 7.14 40.35
C ALA A 76 21.32 7.26 38.82
N LEU A 77 22.51 7.23 38.23
CA LEU A 77 22.67 7.19 36.76
C LEU A 77 22.05 5.92 36.16
N VAL A 78 22.22 4.76 36.79
CA VAL A 78 21.62 3.51 36.31
C VAL A 78 20.09 3.58 36.36
N VAL A 79 19.51 4.03 37.47
CA VAL A 79 18.05 4.15 37.63
C VAL A 79 17.46 5.14 36.62
N THR A 80 18.11 6.30 36.42
CA THR A 80 17.64 7.33 35.48
C THR A 80 17.73 6.87 34.03
N GLU A 81 18.83 6.22 33.63
CA GLU A 81 18.94 5.65 32.28
C GLU A 81 17.95 4.50 32.05
N LEU A 82 17.66 3.66 33.05
CA LEU A 82 16.64 2.62 32.93
C LEU A 82 15.23 3.20 32.71
N LEU A 83 14.87 4.25 33.47
CA LEU A 83 13.59 4.94 33.29
C LEU A 83 13.50 5.62 31.92
N ARG A 84 14.59 6.25 31.48
CA ARG A 84 14.70 6.84 30.14
C ARG A 84 14.53 5.77 29.05
N LEU A 85 15.22 4.63 29.15
CA LEU A 85 15.12 3.53 28.20
C LEU A 85 13.69 2.97 28.14
N ARG A 86 13.01 2.82 29.28
CA ARG A 86 11.61 2.40 29.30
C ARG A 86 10.67 3.38 28.58
N LYS A 87 10.84 4.68 28.80
CA LYS A 87 10.06 5.69 28.07
C LYS A 87 10.39 5.68 26.57
N GLN A 88 11.66 5.52 26.21
CA GLN A 88 12.09 5.37 24.81
C GLN A 88 11.51 4.12 24.15
N GLU A 89 11.34 3.03 24.90
CA GLU A 89 10.79 1.78 24.38
C GLU A 89 9.36 1.96 23.84
N LEU A 90 8.55 2.80 24.49
CA LEU A 90 7.20 3.14 24.00
C LEU A 90 7.27 3.83 22.62
N PHE A 91 8.13 4.83 22.49
CA PHE A 91 8.35 5.51 21.21
C PHE A 91 8.89 4.56 20.15
N SER A 92 9.86 3.69 20.50
CA SER A 92 10.44 2.75 19.55
C SER A 92 9.44 1.70 19.08
N ARG A 93 8.59 1.20 19.99
CA ARG A 93 7.52 0.25 19.66
C ARG A 93 6.54 0.87 18.68
N GLU A 94 6.05 2.07 18.97
CA GLU A 94 5.08 2.76 18.11
C GLU A 94 5.67 3.11 16.74
N ILE A 95 6.91 3.63 16.70
CA ILE A 95 7.61 3.91 15.44
C ILE A 95 7.81 2.62 14.64
N SER A 96 8.16 1.51 15.30
CA SER A 96 8.37 0.23 14.62
C SER A 96 7.07 -0.35 14.07
N ALA A 97 5.96 -0.24 14.80
CA ALA A 97 4.64 -0.64 14.36
C ALA A 97 4.18 0.18 13.16
N LEU A 98 4.34 1.51 13.20
CA LEU A 98 4.01 2.40 12.08
C LEU A 98 4.87 2.12 10.85
N ARG A 99 6.17 1.83 11.02
CA ARG A 99 7.05 1.43 9.90
C ARG A 99 6.66 0.09 9.28
N ALA A 100 6.26 -0.88 10.10
CA ALA A 100 5.76 -2.16 9.60
C ALA A 100 4.49 -1.96 8.77
N ARG A 101 3.57 -1.12 9.25
CA ARG A 101 2.35 -0.76 8.54
C ARG A 101 2.61 0.04 7.26
N GLU A 102 3.58 0.97 7.27
CA GLU A 102 4.03 1.69 6.08
C GLU A 102 4.51 0.71 5.00
N MET A 103 5.39 -0.23 5.36
CA MET A 103 5.90 -1.25 4.44
C MET A 103 4.80 -2.18 3.91
N GLU A 104 3.83 -2.54 4.75
CA GLU A 104 2.66 -3.32 4.32
C GLU A 104 1.82 -2.55 3.29
N LEU A 105 1.50 -1.28 3.58
CA LEU A 105 0.74 -0.42 2.68
C LEU A 105 1.48 -0.13 1.37
N GLU A 106 2.81 0.03 1.40
CA GLU A 106 3.62 0.18 0.18
C GLU A 106 3.54 -1.06 -0.70
N LYS A 107 3.59 -2.26 -0.10
CA LYS A 107 3.42 -3.51 -0.83
C LYS A 107 2.01 -3.62 -1.42
N THR A 108 0.98 -3.30 -0.65
CA THR A 108 -0.40 -3.26 -1.14
C THR A 108 -0.57 -2.27 -2.27
N LEU A 109 0.05 -1.09 -2.19
CA LEU A 109 0.03 -0.08 -3.24
C LEU A 109 0.67 -0.62 -4.53
N GLU A 110 1.81 -1.32 -4.43
CA GLU A 110 2.47 -1.93 -5.59
C GLU A 110 1.59 -2.99 -6.26
N ASP A 111 0.89 -3.82 -5.47
CA ASP A 111 -0.04 -4.83 -5.97
C ASP A 111 -1.27 -4.19 -6.64
N VAL A 112 -1.82 -3.13 -6.05
CA VAL A 112 -2.92 -2.36 -6.63
C VAL A 112 -2.47 -1.66 -7.92
N ASP A 113 -1.27 -1.10 -7.98
CA ASP A 113 -0.71 -0.49 -9.19
C ASP A 113 -0.51 -1.52 -10.31
N ARG A 114 -0.14 -2.76 -9.97
CA ARG A 114 -0.10 -3.86 -10.95
C ARG A 114 -1.51 -4.18 -11.45
N ARG A 115 -2.50 -4.25 -10.55
CA ARG A 115 -3.91 -4.48 -10.91
C ARG A 115 -4.46 -3.39 -11.82
N VAL A 116 -4.26 -2.11 -11.49
CA VAL A 116 -4.68 -0.97 -12.33
C VAL A 116 -4.04 -1.06 -13.71
N ARG A 117 -2.75 -1.36 -13.81
CA ARG A 117 -2.07 -1.53 -15.10
C ARG A 117 -2.65 -2.67 -15.93
N ASN A 118 -2.98 -3.80 -15.28
CA ASN A 118 -3.58 -4.94 -15.96
C ASN A 118 -5.00 -4.62 -16.48
N GLU A 119 -5.82 -3.93 -15.69
CA GLU A 119 -7.17 -3.54 -16.11
C GLU A 119 -7.14 -2.45 -17.21
N LEU A 120 -6.19 -1.51 -17.16
CA LEU A 120 -5.97 -0.55 -18.24
C LEU A 120 -5.56 -1.25 -19.55
N ARG A 121 -4.68 -2.25 -19.47
CA ARG A 121 -4.31 -3.06 -20.65
C ARG A 121 -5.54 -3.80 -21.22
N ARG A 122 -6.36 -4.40 -20.35
CA ARG A 122 -7.62 -5.05 -20.79
C ARG A 122 -8.57 -4.07 -21.46
N ARG A 123 -8.64 -2.83 -20.95
CA ARG A 123 -9.45 -1.76 -21.58
C ARG A 123 -8.95 -1.45 -22.98
N GLU A 124 -7.65 -1.27 -23.14
CA GLU A 124 -7.05 -1.01 -24.46
C GLU A 124 -7.30 -2.18 -25.42
N GLU A 125 -7.17 -3.42 -24.96
CA GLU A 125 -7.43 -4.61 -25.77
C GLU A 125 -8.91 -4.71 -26.18
N ALA A 126 -9.83 -4.47 -25.24
CA ALA A 126 -11.27 -4.42 -25.52
C ALA A 126 -11.63 -3.29 -26.49
N GLU A 127 -10.99 -2.12 -26.37
CA GLU A 127 -11.21 -0.98 -27.25
C GLU A 127 -10.68 -1.27 -28.67
N ARG A 128 -9.48 -1.85 -28.77
CA ARG A 128 -8.93 -2.31 -30.05
C ARG A 128 -9.84 -3.35 -30.70
N ALA A 129 -10.31 -4.34 -29.94
CA ALA A 129 -11.22 -5.36 -30.44
C ALA A 129 -12.54 -4.76 -30.92
N ALA A 130 -13.12 -3.82 -30.16
CA ALA A 130 -14.34 -3.11 -30.55
C ALA A 130 -14.15 -2.27 -31.82
N ARG A 131 -13.00 -1.57 -31.95
CA ARG A 131 -12.65 -0.79 -33.15
C ARG A 131 -12.46 -1.68 -34.37
N THR A 132 -11.79 -2.82 -34.23
CA THR A 132 -11.61 -3.80 -35.32
C THR A 132 -12.95 -4.37 -35.75
N LEU A 133 -13.77 -4.82 -34.80
CA LEU A 133 -15.12 -5.30 -35.09
C LEU A 133 -15.96 -4.23 -35.80
N ALA A 134 -15.93 -2.98 -35.33
CA ALA A 134 -16.65 -1.89 -35.97
C ALA A 134 -16.20 -1.66 -37.43
N ARG A 135 -14.89 -1.71 -37.70
CA ARG A 135 -14.35 -1.61 -39.07
C ARG A 135 -14.79 -2.78 -39.94
N ASP A 136 -14.73 -4.01 -39.42
CA ASP A 136 -15.15 -5.21 -40.14
C ASP A 136 -16.65 -5.15 -40.50
N LEU A 137 -17.48 -4.70 -39.56
CA LEU A 137 -18.92 -4.51 -39.80
C LEU A 137 -19.18 -3.40 -40.83
N GLU A 138 -18.38 -2.34 -40.84
CA GLU A 138 -18.49 -1.27 -41.83
C GLU A 138 -18.23 -1.77 -43.25
N VAL A 139 -17.23 -2.63 -43.45
CA VAL A 139 -16.96 -3.28 -44.74
C VAL A 139 -18.18 -4.07 -45.24
N HIS A 140 -18.89 -4.75 -44.33
CA HIS A 140 -20.12 -5.47 -44.68
C HIS A 140 -21.28 -4.53 -45.01
N ARG A 141 -21.44 -3.41 -44.29
CA ARG A 141 -22.44 -2.38 -44.60
C ARG A 141 -22.19 -1.75 -45.95
N GLU A 142 -20.97 -1.32 -46.22
CA GLU A 142 -20.57 -0.73 -47.51
C GLU A 142 -20.85 -1.69 -48.67
N ARG A 143 -20.60 -3.00 -48.48
CA ARG A 143 -20.90 -4.00 -49.52
C ARG A 143 -22.40 -4.09 -49.81
N VAL A 144 -23.23 -4.13 -48.78
CA VAL A 144 -24.70 -4.16 -48.91
C VAL A 144 -25.19 -2.89 -49.60
N GLU A 145 -24.73 -1.72 -49.14
CA GLU A 145 -25.10 -0.43 -49.70
C GLU A 145 -24.69 -0.29 -51.17
N ARG A 146 -23.48 -0.72 -51.52
CA ARG A 146 -22.98 -0.69 -52.89
C ARG A 146 -23.88 -1.52 -53.80
N TRP A 147 -24.19 -2.75 -53.42
CA TRP A 147 -25.07 -3.62 -54.20
C TRP A 147 -26.49 -3.06 -54.33
N GLN A 148 -27.02 -2.42 -53.28
CA GLN A 148 -28.31 -1.73 -53.34
C GLN A 148 -28.31 -0.59 -54.35
N ARG A 149 -27.22 0.18 -54.46
CA ARG A 149 -27.11 1.36 -55.34
C ARG A 149 -26.68 1.06 -56.77
N GLU A 150 -26.13 -0.12 -57.05
CA GLU A 150 -25.61 -0.47 -58.38
C GLU A 150 -26.73 -0.62 -59.45
N GLY A 151 -26.78 0.30 -60.43
CA GLY A 151 -27.61 0.18 -61.63
C GLY A 151 -29.10 0.51 -61.47
N GLY A 152 -29.93 0.15 -62.46
CA GLY A 152 -31.34 0.57 -62.59
C GLY A 152 -32.36 -0.17 -61.73
N ALA A 153 -31.95 -1.17 -60.94
CA ALA A 153 -32.84 -2.05 -60.15
C ALA A 153 -32.79 -1.78 -58.63
N ALA A 154 -32.27 -0.63 -58.20
CA ALA A 154 -32.04 -0.30 -56.79
C ALA A 154 -33.28 -0.49 -55.90
N ARG A 155 -34.47 -0.14 -56.40
CA ARG A 155 -35.73 -0.32 -55.66
C ARG A 155 -36.02 -1.78 -55.33
N ILE A 156 -35.84 -2.69 -56.30
CA ILE A 156 -36.06 -4.13 -56.08
C ILE A 156 -35.05 -4.68 -55.08
N ARG A 157 -33.79 -4.25 -55.18
CA ARG A 157 -32.71 -4.67 -54.28
C ARG A 157 -32.91 -4.18 -52.85
N SER A 158 -33.39 -2.96 -52.65
CA SER A 158 -33.73 -2.44 -51.31
C SER A 158 -34.80 -3.29 -50.62
N ILE A 159 -35.89 -3.63 -51.33
CA ILE A 159 -36.95 -4.52 -50.82
C ILE A 159 -36.38 -5.90 -50.48
N LYS A 160 -35.49 -6.44 -51.32
CA LYS A 160 -34.85 -7.74 -51.07
C LYS A 160 -33.91 -7.74 -49.87
N VAL A 161 -33.15 -6.66 -49.66
CA VAL A 161 -32.32 -6.54 -48.45
C VAL A 161 -33.20 -6.47 -47.20
N GLU A 162 -34.28 -5.69 -47.21
CA GLU A 162 -35.21 -5.63 -46.08
C GLU A 162 -35.86 -6.99 -45.77
N GLU A 163 -36.23 -7.74 -46.80
CA GLU A 163 -36.76 -9.10 -46.68
C GLU A 163 -35.74 -10.03 -46.00
N TRP A 164 -34.50 -10.07 -46.48
CA TRP A 164 -33.45 -10.90 -45.89
C TRP A 164 -33.06 -10.45 -44.49
N GLU A 165 -32.99 -9.15 -44.21
CA GLU A 165 -32.75 -8.66 -42.86
C GLU A 165 -33.84 -9.12 -41.89
N ARG A 166 -35.11 -9.08 -42.31
CA ARG A 166 -36.22 -9.53 -41.48
C ARG A 166 -36.14 -11.03 -41.20
N GLU A 167 -35.82 -11.83 -42.21
CA GLU A 167 -35.59 -13.27 -42.05
C GLU A 167 -34.43 -13.55 -41.09
N LEU A 168 -33.28 -12.92 -41.30
CA LEU A 168 -32.08 -13.14 -40.50
C LEU A 168 -32.26 -12.72 -39.03
N ARG A 169 -32.97 -11.61 -38.78
CA ARG A 169 -33.27 -11.16 -37.40
C ARG A 169 -34.24 -12.11 -36.66
N SER A 170 -35.01 -12.92 -37.37
CA SER A 170 -35.91 -13.90 -36.76
C SER A 170 -35.21 -15.20 -36.35
N LEU A 171 -33.96 -15.41 -36.79
CA LEU A 171 -33.17 -16.59 -36.48
C LEU A 171 -32.42 -16.45 -35.16
N ASP A 172 -32.29 -17.56 -34.44
CA ASP A 172 -31.46 -17.67 -33.25
C ASP A 172 -29.95 -17.82 -33.63
N PRO A 173 -29.02 -17.74 -32.66
CA PRO A 173 -27.59 -17.84 -32.95
C PRO A 173 -27.16 -19.18 -33.58
N ALA A 174 -27.91 -20.26 -33.38
CA ALA A 174 -27.66 -21.53 -34.06
C ALA A 174 -28.16 -21.48 -35.53
N GLY A 175 -29.37 -20.97 -35.76
CA GLY A 175 -29.94 -20.76 -37.10
C GLY A 175 -29.13 -19.81 -37.96
N LEU A 176 -28.59 -18.73 -37.39
CA LEU A 176 -27.67 -17.82 -38.11
C LEU A 176 -26.38 -18.52 -38.53
N ARG A 177 -25.82 -19.39 -37.68
CA ARG A 177 -24.62 -20.19 -38.02
C ARG A 177 -24.91 -21.19 -39.13
N GLU A 178 -26.05 -21.88 -39.08
CA GLU A 178 -26.47 -22.80 -40.13
C GLU A 178 -26.70 -22.06 -41.46
N ARG A 179 -27.39 -20.91 -41.41
CA ARG A 179 -27.65 -20.07 -42.59
C ARG A 179 -26.35 -19.61 -43.22
N ARG A 180 -25.38 -19.17 -42.42
CA ARG A 180 -24.03 -18.80 -42.88
C ARG A 180 -23.31 -19.98 -43.53
N ALA A 181 -23.29 -21.15 -42.90
CA ALA A 181 -22.66 -22.35 -43.45
C ALA A 181 -23.31 -22.83 -44.76
N ARG A 182 -24.62 -22.61 -44.93
CA ARG A 182 -25.32 -22.85 -46.20
C ARG A 182 -24.88 -21.85 -47.27
N LEU A 183 -24.91 -20.55 -46.96
CA LEU A 183 -24.46 -19.51 -47.89
C LEU A 183 -23.01 -19.70 -48.33
N GLU A 184 -22.10 -20.12 -47.42
CA GLU A 184 -20.69 -20.42 -47.74
C GLU A 184 -20.53 -21.62 -48.68
N ARG A 185 -21.45 -22.58 -48.64
CA ARG A 185 -21.48 -23.70 -49.60
C ARG A 185 -21.99 -23.23 -50.96
N GLU A 186 -23.11 -22.52 -50.97
CA GLU A 186 -23.71 -21.97 -52.21
C GLU A 186 -22.72 -21.04 -52.95
N LEU A 187 -21.96 -20.21 -52.23
CA LEU A 187 -20.97 -19.30 -52.81
C LEU A 187 -19.77 -20.01 -53.45
N ARG A 188 -19.46 -21.24 -53.02
CA ARG A 188 -18.39 -22.07 -53.61
C ARG A 188 -18.82 -22.74 -54.91
N GLU A 189 -20.11 -23.02 -55.04
CA GLU A 189 -20.68 -23.78 -56.15
C GLU A 189 -21.27 -22.87 -57.25
N VAL A 190 -21.52 -21.59 -56.95
CA VAL A 190 -22.13 -20.65 -57.90
C VAL A 190 -21.16 -20.18 -58.99
N ALA A 191 -21.56 -20.35 -60.25
CA ALA A 191 -20.84 -19.86 -61.42
C ALA A 191 -21.37 -18.51 -61.96
N ASP A 192 -22.66 -18.22 -61.77
CA ASP A 192 -23.29 -16.99 -62.24
C ASP A 192 -22.85 -15.77 -61.41
N PRO A 193 -22.25 -14.72 -62.03
CA PRO A 193 -21.76 -13.55 -61.32
C PRO A 193 -22.85 -12.75 -60.60
N ASP A 194 -24.06 -12.66 -61.17
CA ASP A 194 -25.16 -11.90 -60.56
C ASP A 194 -25.68 -12.61 -59.31
N ARG A 195 -25.88 -13.94 -59.41
CA ARG A 195 -26.22 -14.77 -58.26
C ARG A 195 -25.13 -14.77 -57.21
N ARG A 196 -23.85 -14.75 -57.61
CA ARG A 196 -22.72 -14.66 -56.68
C ARG A 196 -22.74 -13.35 -55.89
N ALA A 197 -22.92 -12.21 -56.55
CA ALA A 197 -23.04 -10.92 -55.87
C ALA A 197 -24.20 -10.90 -54.86
N GLN A 198 -25.34 -11.50 -55.22
CA GLN A 198 -26.49 -11.65 -54.32
C GLN A 198 -26.14 -12.46 -53.07
N LEU A 199 -25.44 -13.60 -53.23
CA LEU A 199 -25.04 -14.46 -52.12
C LEU A 199 -24.00 -13.77 -51.22
N GLU A 200 -23.08 -12.97 -51.77
CA GLU A 200 -22.11 -12.18 -51.00
C GLU A 200 -22.76 -11.10 -50.14
N VAL A 201 -23.86 -10.51 -50.61
CA VAL A 201 -24.68 -9.56 -49.84
C VAL A 201 -25.46 -10.27 -48.76
N GLN A 202 -26.10 -11.40 -49.06
CA GLN A 202 -26.77 -12.22 -48.04
C GLN A 202 -25.81 -12.70 -46.95
N MET A 203 -24.57 -13.04 -47.32
CA MET A 203 -23.51 -13.36 -46.38
C MET A 203 -23.18 -12.18 -45.48
N SER A 204 -23.03 -10.98 -46.05
CA SER A 204 -22.72 -9.76 -45.29
C SER A 204 -23.85 -9.39 -44.33
N LEU A 205 -25.11 -9.53 -44.76
CA LEU A 205 -26.27 -9.35 -43.89
C LEU A 205 -26.31 -10.39 -42.76
N ALA A 206 -25.96 -11.65 -43.03
CA ALA A 206 -25.89 -12.68 -41.99
C ALA A 206 -24.81 -12.39 -40.95
N VAL A 207 -23.65 -11.85 -41.38
CA VAL A 207 -22.58 -11.39 -40.47
C VAL A 207 -23.05 -10.20 -39.63
N LEU A 208 -23.72 -9.23 -40.25
CA LEU A 208 -24.28 -8.07 -39.55
C LEU A 208 -25.35 -8.49 -38.53
N ALA A 209 -26.25 -9.41 -38.89
CA ALA A 209 -27.28 -9.94 -38.00
C ALA A 209 -26.69 -10.73 -36.82
N ALA A 210 -25.68 -11.57 -37.05
CA ALA A 210 -24.97 -12.30 -36.00
C ALA A 210 -24.17 -11.39 -35.06
N SER A 211 -23.77 -10.21 -35.54
CA SER A 211 -23.08 -9.18 -34.77
C SER A 211 -24.04 -8.15 -34.17
N GLY A 212 -25.33 -8.26 -34.49
CA GLY A 212 -26.42 -7.38 -34.05
C GLY A 212 -26.71 -7.45 -32.56
N ASP A 213 -26.01 -8.32 -31.82
CA ASP A 213 -25.85 -8.26 -30.37
C ASP A 213 -24.92 -7.09 -30.00
N ALA A 214 -25.32 -5.89 -30.40
CA ALA A 214 -24.57 -4.63 -30.27
C ALA A 214 -24.24 -4.26 -28.81
N ASP A 215 -24.87 -4.97 -27.87
CA ASP A 215 -24.62 -4.81 -26.44
C ASP A 215 -23.42 -5.60 -25.94
N ARG A 216 -22.93 -6.62 -26.66
CA ARG A 216 -21.82 -7.46 -26.16
C ARG A 216 -20.47 -6.71 -26.08
N PRO A 217 -20.07 -5.89 -27.06
CA PRO A 217 -18.87 -5.06 -26.92
C PRO A 217 -19.06 -3.95 -25.86
N ARG A 218 -20.28 -3.43 -25.73
CA ARG A 218 -20.61 -2.39 -24.74
C ARG A 218 -20.63 -2.92 -23.32
N SER A 219 -21.13 -4.13 -23.10
CA SER A 219 -21.15 -4.78 -21.80
C SER A 219 -19.74 -5.09 -21.34
N VAL A 220 -18.91 -5.67 -22.21
CA VAL A 220 -17.49 -5.92 -21.91
C VAL A 220 -16.75 -4.63 -21.61
N MET A 221 -16.99 -3.56 -22.38
CA MET A 221 -16.37 -2.25 -22.11
C MET A 221 -16.82 -1.69 -20.75
N ARG A 222 -18.11 -1.78 -20.44
CA ARG A 222 -18.67 -1.32 -19.16
C ARG A 222 -18.08 -2.06 -17.96
N ASP A 223 -17.96 -3.38 -18.07
CA ASP A 223 -17.38 -4.23 -17.01
C ASP A 223 -15.90 -3.86 -16.76
N VAL A 224 -15.14 -3.65 -17.83
CA VAL A 224 -13.74 -3.24 -17.74
C VAL A 224 -13.59 -1.82 -17.19
N GLU A 225 -14.43 -0.87 -17.61
CA GLU A 225 -14.42 0.49 -17.06
C GLU A 225 -14.77 0.52 -15.57
N GLN A 226 -15.73 -0.29 -15.14
CA GLN A 226 -16.06 -0.45 -13.74
C GLN A 226 -14.86 -1.02 -12.96
N ALA A 227 -14.21 -2.07 -13.46
CA ALA A 227 -13.03 -2.66 -12.81
C ALA A 227 -11.86 -1.66 -12.69
N VAL A 228 -11.61 -0.85 -13.73
CA VAL A 228 -10.60 0.22 -13.69
C VAL A 228 -10.96 1.27 -12.64
N SER A 229 -12.22 1.68 -12.57
CA SER A 229 -12.69 2.67 -11.59
C SER A 229 -12.56 2.15 -10.15
N GLU A 230 -12.92 0.89 -9.91
CA GLU A 230 -12.80 0.25 -8.59
C GLU A 230 -11.33 0.15 -8.16
N ALA A 231 -10.44 -0.31 -9.05
CA ALA A 231 -9.01 -0.40 -8.76
C ALA A 231 -8.37 0.98 -8.54
N ALA A 232 -8.79 2.01 -9.29
CA ALA A 232 -8.32 3.38 -9.09
C ALA A 232 -8.80 3.98 -7.76
N LYS A 233 -10.01 3.62 -7.31
CA LYS A 233 -10.55 4.03 -6.01
C LYS A 233 -9.77 3.37 -4.87
N GLU A 234 -9.56 2.06 -4.95
CA GLU A 234 -8.76 1.28 -4.01
C GLU A 234 -7.35 1.89 -3.87
N ARG A 235 -6.70 2.23 -5.00
CA ARG A 235 -5.40 2.90 -5.00
C ARG A 235 -5.40 4.20 -4.19
N ARG A 236 -6.41 5.06 -4.39
CA ARG A 236 -6.52 6.34 -3.67
C ARG A 236 -6.74 6.15 -2.18
N GLU A 237 -7.49 5.12 -1.79
CA GLU A 237 -7.73 4.79 -0.38
C GLU A 237 -6.42 4.35 0.29
N VAL A 238 -5.65 3.48 -0.36
CA VAL A 238 -4.32 3.03 0.12
C VAL A 238 -3.33 4.20 0.18
N GLU A 239 -3.26 5.05 -0.85
CA GLU A 239 -2.39 6.24 -0.85
C GLU A 239 -2.76 7.21 0.28
N ALA A 240 -4.05 7.40 0.55
CA ALA A 240 -4.51 8.26 1.64
C ALA A 240 -4.14 7.68 3.01
N GLU A 241 -4.27 6.36 3.20
CA GLU A 241 -3.85 5.70 4.43
C GLU A 241 -2.33 5.77 4.63
N LEU A 242 -1.55 5.53 3.58
CA LEU A 242 -0.09 5.67 3.59
C LEU A 242 0.33 7.10 3.97
N GLY A 243 -0.35 8.11 3.43
CA GLY A 243 -0.13 9.51 3.79
C GLY A 243 -0.38 9.80 5.27
N ARG A 244 -1.45 9.21 5.86
CA ARG A 244 -1.75 9.33 7.30
C ARG A 244 -0.67 8.66 8.15
N VAL A 245 -0.28 7.43 7.81
CA VAL A 245 0.76 6.68 8.54
C VAL A 245 2.10 7.42 8.51
N ARG A 246 2.50 7.98 7.36
CA ARG A 246 3.72 8.79 7.23
C ARG A 246 3.68 10.07 8.06
N ALA A 247 2.52 10.74 8.11
CA ALA A 247 2.32 11.90 8.96
C ALA A 247 2.44 11.54 10.45
N GLU A 248 1.79 10.46 10.89
CA GLU A 248 1.89 9.94 12.26
C GLU A 248 3.32 9.55 12.63
N LEU A 249 4.03 8.87 11.72
CA LEU A 249 5.42 8.48 11.91
C LEU A 249 6.32 9.72 12.07
N THR A 250 6.09 10.76 11.28
CA THR A 250 6.82 12.03 11.39
C THR A 250 6.54 12.72 12.73
N LEU A 251 5.29 12.71 13.19
CA LEU A 251 4.89 13.23 14.51
C LEU A 251 5.57 12.47 15.65
N TRP A 252 5.56 11.14 15.61
CA TRP A 252 6.20 10.30 16.64
C TRP A 252 7.72 10.45 16.65
N GLN A 253 8.35 10.54 15.48
CA GLN A 253 9.78 10.86 15.39
C GLN A 253 10.09 12.27 15.90
N GLY A 254 9.21 13.25 15.63
CA GLY A 254 9.31 14.60 16.17
C GLY A 254 9.25 14.60 17.69
N ARG A 255 8.24 13.92 18.27
CA ARG A 255 8.09 13.74 19.73
C ARG A 255 9.30 13.05 20.35
N LEU A 256 9.87 12.03 19.70
CA LEU A 256 11.08 11.38 20.19
C LEU A 256 12.29 12.32 20.19
N ARG A 257 12.48 13.12 19.13
CA ARG A 257 13.56 14.13 19.08
C ARG A 257 13.37 15.19 20.15
N GLU A 258 12.13 15.68 20.32
CA GLU A 258 11.79 16.67 21.34
C GLU A 258 12.08 16.13 22.75
N PHE A 259 11.61 14.91 23.05
CA PHE A 259 11.88 14.19 24.30
C PHE A 259 13.39 14.03 24.56
N LEU A 260 14.19 13.77 23.53
CA LEU A 260 15.64 13.64 23.65
C LEU A 260 16.38 14.98 23.83
N SER A 261 15.78 16.07 23.35
CA SER A 261 16.37 17.43 23.34
C SER A 261 16.05 18.26 24.58
N LYS A 262 14.91 18.01 25.24
CA LYS A 262 14.46 18.71 26.44
C LYS A 262 14.96 18.00 27.72
N GLU A 263 14.77 18.66 28.86
CA GLU A 263 14.88 17.98 30.16
C GLU A 263 13.87 16.82 30.19
N ILE A 264 14.37 15.64 30.50
CA ILE A 264 13.57 14.41 30.44
C ILE A 264 12.84 14.29 31.78
N GLU A 265 11.53 14.49 31.76
CA GLU A 265 10.68 14.17 32.90
C GLU A 265 10.73 12.66 33.18
N LEU A 266 11.24 12.29 34.35
CA LEU A 266 11.28 10.94 34.88
C LEU A 266 10.19 10.81 35.94
N ASP A 267 9.11 10.12 35.58
CA ASP A 267 8.00 9.82 36.49
C ASP A 267 8.05 8.35 36.88
#